data_AF-A0A9D8CW97-F1
#
_entry.id   AF-A0A9D8CW97-F1
#
_cell.length_a   1.000
_cell.length_b   1.000
_cell.length_c   1.000
_cell.angle_alpha   90.00
_cell.angle_beta   90.00
_cell.angle_gamma   90.00
#
_symmetry.space_group_name_H-M   'P 1'
#
loop_
_entity.id
_entity.type
_entity.pdbx_description
1 polymer ?
#
loop_
_entity_poly.entity_id
_entity_poly.type
_entity_poly.pdbx_seq_one_letter_code
_entity_poly.pdbx_strand_id
1 'polypeptide(L)'
;MTTTLLGEREARSLTMLSAITLVSLGVSTGYLVVLATGATSESVQPAALIVYFGTCIAICAAHLVVLRRRRWVNLVGINTALLAATFPAIATFLLWRGMIPPAPVTLLTKLPVSAVGLAIIAGMALTLRPLYVVMTGIGVASTLVGFFQVATLDPATILASGSADPYVGPSISRTRVVFDLLFVFSATAGCAFATRIARRTVREAAALQHSTDQLSRYFSPDIAAGIRDGGEAFVRSAREQDVVVLFSDLVGYTGLCAGLSPAQALELLSEYQEYM
;
A
#
# COMPACT_ATOMS: atom_id res chain seq x y z
N MET A 1 10.08 -3.42 -17.73
CA MET A 1 10.92 -3.07 -16.57
C MET A 1 10.20 -2.18 -15.54
N THR A 2 9.53 -1.09 -15.94
CA THR A 2 8.76 -0.24 -14.99
C THR A 2 7.55 -0.97 -14.38
N THR A 3 6.86 -1.82 -15.14
CA THR A 3 5.74 -2.64 -14.66
C THR A 3 6.18 -3.72 -13.66
N THR A 4 7.34 -4.32 -13.87
CA THR A 4 7.91 -5.35 -12.99
C THR A 4 8.38 -4.74 -11.66
N LEU A 5 9.07 -3.60 -11.69
CA LEU A 5 9.49 -2.86 -10.48
C LEU A 5 8.31 -2.45 -9.60
N LEU A 6 7.21 -1.98 -10.21
CA LEU A 6 5.99 -1.64 -9.46
C LEU A 6 5.33 -2.87 -8.85
N GLY A 7 5.28 -3.98 -9.58
CA GLY A 7 4.74 -5.25 -9.09
C GLY A 7 5.54 -5.81 -7.91
N GLU A 8 6.87 -5.72 -7.96
CA GLU A 8 7.74 -6.13 -6.86
C GLU A 8 7.57 -5.25 -5.62
N ARG A 9 7.51 -3.93 -5.80
CA ARG A 9 7.26 -3.01 -4.68
C ARG A 9 5.89 -3.25 -4.06
N GLU A 10 4.86 -3.42 -4.86
CA GLU A 10 3.52 -3.76 -4.38
C GLU A 10 3.53 -5.08 -3.59
N ALA A 11 4.19 -6.12 -4.11
CA ALA A 11 4.29 -7.38 -3.38
C ALA A 11 5.03 -7.22 -2.04
N ARG A 12 6.07 -6.38 -1.96
CA ARG A 12 6.75 -6.05 -0.69
C ARG A 12 5.84 -5.29 0.27
N SER A 13 5.15 -4.25 -0.20
CA SER A 13 4.18 -3.48 0.61
C SER A 13 3.06 -4.38 1.13
N LEU A 14 2.47 -5.22 0.28
CA LEU A 14 1.43 -6.17 0.68
C LEU A 14 1.94 -7.21 1.68
N THR A 15 3.20 -7.65 1.56
CA THR A 15 3.81 -8.57 2.52
C THR A 15 3.94 -7.90 3.89
N MET A 16 4.47 -6.67 3.93
CA MET A 16 4.61 -5.90 5.17
C MET A 16 3.24 -5.64 5.81
N LEU A 17 2.27 -5.19 5.03
CA LEU A 17 0.92 -4.92 5.50
C LEU A 17 0.22 -6.18 6.02
N SER A 18 0.35 -7.30 5.32
CA SER A 18 -0.22 -8.59 5.76
C SER A 18 0.46 -9.09 7.04
N ALA A 19 1.76 -8.87 7.20
CA ALA A 19 2.48 -9.24 8.42
C ALA A 19 2.05 -8.37 9.62
N ILE A 20 1.96 -7.05 9.45
CA ILE A 20 1.45 -6.14 10.49
C ILE A 20 0.02 -6.53 10.87
N THR A 21 -0.84 -6.75 9.88
CA THR A 21 -2.24 -7.15 10.12
C THR A 21 -2.30 -8.46 10.88
N LEU A 22 -1.50 -9.47 10.50
CA LEU A 22 -1.44 -10.76 11.19
C LEU A 22 -1.08 -10.60 12.67
N VAL A 23 -0.09 -9.76 12.99
CA VAL A 23 0.30 -9.46 14.38
C VAL A 23 -0.85 -8.77 15.12
N SER A 24 -1.46 -7.75 14.53
CA SER A 24 -2.59 -7.03 15.15
C SER A 24 -3.80 -7.95 15.41
N LEU A 25 -4.14 -8.83 14.46
CA LEU A 25 -5.21 -9.82 14.62
C LEU A 25 -4.86 -10.84 15.71
N GLY A 26 -3.59 -11.27 15.78
CA GLY A 26 -3.10 -12.18 16.82
C GLY A 26 -3.21 -11.59 18.22
N VAL A 27 -2.78 -10.33 18.39
CA VAL A 27 -2.93 -9.58 19.66
C VAL A 27 -4.41 -9.42 20.01
N SER A 28 -5.26 -9.05 19.05
CA SER A 28 -6.71 -8.90 19.27
C SER A 28 -7.37 -10.22 19.68
N THR A 29 -6.98 -11.33 19.05
CA THR A 29 -7.48 -12.68 19.39
C THR A 29 -7.02 -13.09 20.79
N GLY A 30 -5.75 -12.86 21.13
CA GLY A 30 -5.21 -13.12 22.47
C GLY A 30 -5.97 -12.36 23.56
N TYR A 31 -6.25 -11.08 23.32
CA TYR A 31 -7.09 -10.27 24.21
C TYR A 31 -8.50 -10.87 24.36
N LEU A 32 -9.16 -11.24 23.26
CA LEU A 32 -10.49 -11.87 23.31
C LEU A 32 -10.52 -13.23 24.01
N VAL A 33 -9.44 -14.02 23.91
CA VAL A 33 -9.32 -15.29 24.64
C VAL A 33 -9.19 -15.03 26.14
N VAL A 34 -8.40 -14.03 26.55
CA VAL A 34 -8.32 -13.62 27.97
C VAL A 34 -9.71 -13.24 28.49
N LEU A 35 -10.47 -12.46 27.71
CA LEU A 35 -11.85 -12.10 28.05
C LEU A 35 -12.77 -13.33 28.20
N ALA A 36 -12.64 -14.32 27.32
CA ALA A 36 -13.40 -15.57 27.41
C ALA A 36 -13.05 -16.41 28.65
N THR A 37 -11.81 -16.40 29.10
CA THR A 37 -11.30 -17.29 30.17
C THR A 37 -11.51 -16.76 31.60
N GLY A 38 -12.02 -15.54 31.77
CA GLY A 38 -12.63 -15.10 33.04
C GLY A 38 -11.67 -14.57 34.11
N ALA A 39 -11.18 -13.34 33.94
CA ALA A 39 -10.66 -12.52 35.04
C ALA A 39 -11.46 -11.22 35.29
N THR A 40 -12.46 -10.92 34.46
CA THR A 40 -13.27 -9.69 34.54
C THR A 40 -14.75 -10.00 34.27
N SER A 41 -15.68 -9.36 34.99
CA SER A 41 -17.12 -9.43 34.73
C SER A 41 -17.47 -8.62 33.49
N GLU A 42 -17.04 -9.08 32.33
CA GLU A 42 -17.16 -8.31 31.09
C GLU A 42 -18.44 -8.58 30.32
N SER A 43 -18.95 -7.52 29.73
CA SER A 43 -20.25 -7.45 29.07
C SER A 43 -20.19 -7.92 27.61
N VAL A 44 -19.35 -8.90 27.25
CA VAL A 44 -19.20 -9.37 25.85
C VAL A 44 -18.94 -10.87 25.78
N GLN A 45 -19.65 -11.59 24.90
CA GLN A 45 -19.40 -12.97 24.47
C GLN A 45 -18.46 -12.98 23.25
N PRO A 46 -17.17 -13.33 23.39
CA PRO A 46 -16.19 -13.14 22.33
C PRO A 46 -16.12 -14.30 21.31
N ALA A 47 -16.89 -15.37 21.48
CA ALA A 47 -16.74 -16.60 20.69
C ALA A 47 -16.81 -16.36 19.17
N ALA A 48 -17.79 -15.59 18.69
CA ALA A 48 -17.92 -15.28 17.26
C ALA A 48 -16.77 -14.40 16.73
N LEU A 49 -16.26 -13.48 17.56
CA LEU A 49 -15.09 -12.67 17.21
C LEU A 49 -13.83 -13.54 17.09
N ILE A 50 -13.60 -14.47 18.02
CA ILE A 50 -12.45 -15.39 17.97
C ILE A 50 -12.46 -16.19 16.65
N VAL A 51 -13.61 -16.73 16.25
CA VAL A 51 -13.75 -17.46 14.97
C VAL A 51 -13.47 -16.54 13.77
N TYR A 52 -14.00 -15.32 13.78
CA TYR A 52 -13.78 -14.35 12.72
C TYR A 52 -12.31 -13.93 12.59
N PHE A 53 -11.66 -13.58 13.71
CA PHE A 53 -10.24 -13.24 13.73
C PHE A 53 -9.37 -14.42 13.32
N GLY A 54 -9.68 -15.64 13.77
CA GLY A 54 -8.99 -16.86 13.33
C GLY A 54 -9.07 -17.08 11.82
N THR A 55 -10.24 -16.82 11.23
CA THR A 55 -10.43 -16.88 9.78
C THR A 55 -9.60 -15.81 9.05
N CYS A 56 -9.59 -14.57 9.56
CA CYS A 56 -8.76 -13.49 9.01
C CYS A 56 -7.25 -13.83 9.10
N ILE A 57 -6.81 -14.39 10.24
CA ILE A 57 -5.43 -14.86 10.45
C ILE A 57 -5.05 -15.92 9.42
N ALA A 58 -5.91 -16.91 9.19
CA ALA A 58 -5.67 -17.96 8.19
C ALA A 58 -5.53 -17.38 6.78
N ILE A 59 -6.39 -16.43 6.40
CA ILE A 59 -6.32 -15.76 5.09
C ILE A 59 -5.04 -14.91 4.98
N CYS A 60 -4.69 -14.12 6.01
CA CYS A 60 -3.45 -13.34 6.03
C CYS A 60 -2.21 -14.23 5.94
N ALA A 61 -2.19 -15.37 6.62
CA ALA A 61 -1.10 -16.35 6.51
C ALA A 61 -1.01 -16.93 5.09
N ALA A 62 -2.13 -17.26 4.47
CA ALA A 62 -2.18 -17.71 3.08
C ALA A 62 -1.65 -16.63 2.11
N HIS A 63 -2.04 -15.36 2.30
CA HIS A 63 -1.49 -14.23 1.55
C HIS A 63 0.02 -14.15 1.65
N LEU A 64 0.59 -14.28 2.85
CA LEU A 64 2.05 -14.26 3.03
C LEU A 64 2.75 -15.40 2.27
N VAL A 65 2.20 -16.61 2.30
CA VAL A 65 2.75 -17.76 1.56
C VAL A 65 2.72 -17.52 0.04
N VAL A 66 1.61 -16.99 -0.48
CA VAL A 66 1.46 -16.68 -1.92
C VAL A 66 2.38 -15.53 -2.34
N LEU A 67 2.46 -14.47 -1.54
CA LEU A 67 3.33 -13.31 -1.79
C LEU A 67 4.82 -13.64 -1.73
N ARG A 68 5.23 -14.58 -0.85
CA ARG A 68 6.61 -15.11 -0.84
C ARG A 68 7.00 -15.75 -2.16
N ARG A 69 6.05 -16.39 -2.84
CA ARG A 69 6.25 -16.98 -4.18
C ARG A 69 6.10 -15.98 -5.33
N ARG A 70 5.89 -14.69 -5.03
CA ARG A 70 5.62 -13.60 -6.01
C ARG A 70 4.48 -13.91 -6.99
N ARG A 71 3.57 -14.79 -6.59
CA ARG A 71 2.45 -15.26 -7.41
C ARG A 71 1.21 -14.43 -7.08
N TRP A 72 0.40 -14.12 -8.10
CA TRP A 72 -0.98 -13.68 -7.93
C TRP A 72 -1.14 -12.38 -7.11
N VAL A 73 -0.13 -11.51 -7.16
CA VAL A 73 -0.02 -10.28 -6.36
C VAL A 73 -1.27 -9.40 -6.49
N ASN A 74 -1.82 -9.26 -7.70
CA ASN A 74 -3.05 -8.50 -7.93
C ASN A 74 -4.26 -9.09 -7.20
N LEU A 75 -4.44 -10.41 -7.24
CA LEU A 75 -5.56 -11.09 -6.61
C LEU A 75 -5.46 -11.01 -5.09
N VAL A 76 -4.25 -11.21 -4.55
CA VAL A 76 -3.98 -11.01 -3.12
C VAL A 76 -4.25 -9.57 -2.70
N GLY A 77 -3.83 -8.59 -3.50
CA GLY A 77 -4.08 -7.18 -3.23
C GLY A 77 -5.58 -6.83 -3.19
N ILE A 78 -6.36 -7.32 -4.16
CA ILE A 78 -7.82 -7.14 -4.19
C ILE A 78 -8.48 -7.81 -2.99
N ASN A 79 -8.08 -9.04 -2.64
CA ASN A 79 -8.65 -9.74 -1.49
C ASN A 79 -8.33 -9.02 -0.17
N THR A 80 -7.08 -8.57 0.01
CA THR A 80 -6.68 -7.76 1.16
C THR A 80 -7.50 -6.47 1.26
N ALA A 81 -7.72 -5.77 0.14
CA ALA A 81 -8.54 -4.56 0.11
C ALA A 81 -10.01 -4.85 0.47
N LEU A 82 -10.55 -5.99 0.02
CA LEU A 82 -11.92 -6.42 0.34
C LEU A 82 -12.07 -6.76 1.82
N LEU A 83 -11.14 -7.55 2.38
CA LEU A 83 -11.12 -7.85 3.81
C LEU A 83 -11.05 -6.57 4.65
N ALA A 84 -10.16 -5.65 4.27
CA ALA A 84 -10.03 -4.34 4.89
C ALA A 84 -11.32 -3.50 4.80
N ALA A 85 -12.02 -3.55 3.66
CA ALA A 85 -13.28 -2.85 3.43
C ALA A 85 -14.42 -3.40 4.28
N THR A 86 -14.48 -4.72 4.47
CA THR A 86 -15.55 -5.39 5.24
C THR A 86 -15.25 -5.51 6.73
N PHE A 87 -13.98 -5.37 7.13
CA PHE A 87 -13.54 -5.59 8.51
C PHE A 87 -14.29 -4.73 9.53
N PRO A 88 -14.44 -3.41 9.35
CA PRO A 88 -15.19 -2.58 10.31
C PRO A 88 -16.65 -3.03 10.44
N ALA A 89 -17.31 -3.42 9.35
CA ALA A 89 -18.69 -3.92 9.42
C ALA A 89 -18.79 -5.21 10.24
N ILE A 90 -18.02 -6.23 9.88
CA ILE A 90 -18.16 -7.55 10.49
C ILE A 90 -17.69 -7.52 11.94
N ALA A 91 -16.52 -6.93 12.22
CA ALA A 91 -15.97 -6.89 13.57
C ALA A 91 -16.88 -6.10 14.52
N THR A 92 -17.36 -4.92 14.11
CA THR A 92 -18.24 -4.10 14.95
C THR A 92 -19.61 -4.74 15.15
N PHE A 93 -20.17 -5.37 14.12
CA PHE A 93 -21.45 -6.08 14.25
C PHE A 93 -21.36 -7.28 15.20
N LEU A 94 -20.30 -8.09 15.08
CA LEU A 94 -20.06 -9.22 15.97
C LEU A 94 -19.83 -8.76 17.42
N LEU A 95 -19.10 -7.65 17.61
CA LEU A 95 -18.91 -7.05 18.93
C LEU A 95 -20.23 -6.62 19.56
N TRP A 96 -21.07 -5.90 18.82
CA TRP A 96 -22.40 -5.48 19.30
C TRP A 96 -23.27 -6.69 19.66
N ARG A 97 -23.34 -7.69 18.78
CA ARG A 97 -24.13 -8.90 18.99
C ARG A 97 -23.65 -9.73 20.20
N GLY A 98 -22.36 -9.64 20.52
CA GLY A 98 -21.78 -10.31 21.68
C GLY A 98 -22.12 -9.66 23.02
N MET A 99 -22.66 -8.44 23.06
CA MET A 99 -22.81 -7.69 24.32
C MET A 99 -23.81 -8.34 25.31
N ILE A 100 -23.46 -8.35 26.61
CA ILE A 100 -24.28 -8.85 27.73
C ILE A 100 -24.37 -7.78 28.85
N PRO A 101 -25.56 -7.31 29.24
CA PRO A 101 -26.85 -7.58 28.62
C PRO A 101 -26.91 -7.04 27.17
N PRO A 102 -27.87 -7.50 26.36
CA PRO A 102 -28.00 -7.06 24.97
C PRO A 102 -28.05 -5.54 24.86
N ALA A 103 -27.13 -4.98 24.06
CA ALA A 103 -27.03 -3.54 23.87
C ALA A 103 -28.05 -3.03 22.84
N PRO A 104 -28.58 -1.80 23.00
CA PRO A 104 -29.48 -1.21 22.01
C PRO A 104 -28.77 -1.06 20.66
N VAL A 105 -29.53 -1.15 19.56
CA VAL A 105 -29.00 -1.03 18.20
C VAL A 105 -28.32 0.31 17.95
N THR A 106 -28.72 1.36 18.68
CA THR A 106 -28.14 2.71 18.58
C THR A 106 -26.65 2.73 18.91
N LEU A 107 -26.14 1.74 19.67
CA LEU A 107 -24.71 1.58 19.98
C LEU A 107 -23.87 1.36 18.71
N LEU A 108 -24.42 0.71 17.66
CA LEU A 108 -23.70 0.50 16.40
C LEU A 108 -23.24 1.82 15.76
N THR A 109 -24.00 2.90 15.94
CA THR A 109 -23.63 4.23 15.43
C THR A 109 -22.60 4.95 16.29
N LYS A 110 -22.31 4.41 17.48
CA LYS A 110 -21.41 5.01 18.46
C LYS A 110 -20.04 4.37 18.49
N LEU A 111 -19.95 3.11 18.07
CA LEU A 111 -18.69 2.37 17.96
C LEU A 111 -17.74 3.08 16.96
N PRO A 112 -16.41 2.99 17.17
CA PRO A 112 -15.42 3.82 16.47
C PRO A 112 -15.11 3.32 15.04
N VAL A 113 -16.14 3.04 14.24
CA VAL A 113 -16.02 2.52 12.87
C VAL A 113 -15.21 3.46 11.98
N SER A 114 -15.45 4.77 12.06
CA SER A 114 -14.72 5.77 11.28
C SER A 114 -13.24 5.81 11.66
N ALA A 115 -12.91 5.83 12.96
CA ALA A 115 -11.53 5.85 13.43
C ALA A 115 -10.73 4.60 13.00
N VAL A 116 -11.32 3.41 13.15
CA VAL A 116 -10.71 2.16 12.67
C VAL A 116 -10.56 2.18 11.15
N GLY A 117 -11.60 2.63 10.43
CA GLY A 117 -11.57 2.76 8.98
C GLY A 117 -10.48 3.69 8.48
N LEU A 118 -10.26 4.84 9.13
CA LEU A 118 -9.20 5.80 8.79
C LEU A 118 -7.80 5.18 8.92
N ALA A 119 -7.55 4.41 9.98
CA ALA A 119 -6.28 3.70 10.15
C ALA A 119 -6.04 2.67 9.04
N ILE A 120 -7.09 1.93 8.64
CA ILE A 120 -7.00 0.95 7.54
C ILE A 120 -6.78 1.66 6.20
N ILE A 121 -7.49 2.76 5.91
CA ILE A 121 -7.30 3.57 4.70
C ILE A 121 -5.85 4.06 4.58
N ALA A 122 -5.30 4.59 5.68
CA ALA A 122 -3.89 5.01 5.73
C ALA A 122 -2.93 3.84 5.47
N GLY A 123 -3.19 2.67 6.07
CA GLY A 123 -2.42 1.44 5.80
C GLY A 123 -2.48 1.00 4.34
N MET A 124 -3.66 1.08 3.70
CA MET A 124 -3.82 0.73 2.29
C MET A 124 -3.09 1.68 1.35
N ALA A 125 -2.88 2.95 1.74
CA ALA A 125 -2.13 3.92 0.94
C ALA A 125 -0.68 3.48 0.67
N LEU A 126 -0.08 2.69 1.58
CA LEU A 126 1.28 2.14 1.48
C LEU A 126 1.45 1.11 0.36
N THR A 127 0.34 0.58 -0.17
CA THR A 127 0.36 -0.37 -1.30
C THR A 127 0.67 0.28 -2.65
N LEU A 128 0.73 1.62 -2.72
CA LEU A 128 0.89 2.38 -3.96
C LEU A 128 -0.18 2.09 -5.03
N ARG A 129 -1.36 1.62 -4.59
CA ARG A 129 -2.52 1.29 -5.44
C ARG A 129 -3.75 2.08 -5.00
N PRO A 130 -4.11 3.17 -5.73
CA PRO A 130 -5.26 4.00 -5.37
C PRO A 130 -6.58 3.23 -5.30
N LEU A 131 -6.73 2.18 -6.13
CA LEU A 131 -7.91 1.34 -6.15
C LEU A 131 -8.18 0.67 -4.77
N TYR A 132 -7.14 0.17 -4.10
CA TYR A 132 -7.31 -0.51 -2.81
C TYR A 132 -7.77 0.46 -1.73
N VAL A 133 -7.22 1.69 -1.73
CA VAL A 133 -7.64 2.77 -0.84
C VAL A 133 -9.13 3.11 -1.04
N VAL A 134 -9.55 3.25 -2.31
CA VAL A 134 -10.95 3.56 -2.66
C VAL A 134 -11.89 2.44 -2.25
N MET A 135 -11.53 1.17 -2.51
CA MET A 135 -12.32 0.01 -2.09
C MET A 135 -12.57 0.00 -0.58
N THR A 136 -11.51 0.21 0.22
CA THR A 136 -11.62 0.30 1.67
C THR A 136 -12.47 1.49 2.10
N GLY A 137 -12.26 2.68 1.53
CA GLY A 137 -13.06 3.86 1.83
C GLY A 137 -14.56 3.66 1.57
N ILE A 138 -14.92 3.03 0.45
CA ILE A 138 -16.30 2.68 0.11
C ILE A 138 -16.88 1.68 1.13
N GLY A 139 -16.11 0.66 1.53
CA GLY A 139 -16.55 -0.31 2.54
C GLY A 139 -16.82 0.33 3.90
N VAL A 140 -15.91 1.21 4.37
CA VAL A 140 -16.09 1.96 5.62
C VAL A 140 -17.31 2.88 5.54
N ALA A 141 -17.46 3.64 4.46
CA ALA A 141 -18.62 4.52 4.26
C ALA A 141 -19.93 3.72 4.23
N SER A 142 -19.95 2.60 3.53
CA SER A 142 -21.11 1.69 3.46
C SER A 142 -21.45 1.12 4.84
N THR A 143 -20.45 0.84 5.66
CA THR A 143 -20.64 0.38 7.05
C THR A 143 -21.33 1.46 7.89
N LEU A 144 -20.84 2.70 7.83
CA LEU A 144 -21.42 3.83 8.57
C LEU A 144 -22.89 4.07 8.17
N VAL A 145 -23.17 4.09 6.87
CA VAL A 145 -24.53 4.24 6.34
C VAL A 145 -25.41 3.05 6.75
N GLY A 146 -24.91 1.82 6.62
CA GLY A 146 -25.63 0.61 6.96
C GLY A 146 -26.02 0.54 8.43
N PHE A 147 -25.09 0.84 9.34
CA PHE A 147 -25.38 0.88 10.77
C PHE A 147 -26.33 2.00 11.16
N PHE A 148 -26.19 3.18 10.56
CA PHE A 148 -27.15 4.25 10.75
C PHE A 148 -28.56 3.84 10.29
N GLN A 149 -28.66 3.22 9.12
CA GLN A 149 -29.94 2.75 8.58
C GLN A 149 -30.58 1.70 9.50
N VAL A 150 -29.80 0.69 9.92
CA VAL A 150 -30.28 -0.34 10.86
C VAL A 150 -30.77 0.28 12.16
N ALA A 151 -30.07 1.29 12.70
CA ALA A 151 -30.52 1.98 13.90
C ALA A 151 -31.82 2.76 13.69
N THR A 152 -32.02 3.40 12.53
CA THR A 152 -33.25 4.14 12.23
C THR A 152 -34.48 3.26 11.98
N LEU A 153 -34.28 1.97 11.68
CA LEU A 153 -35.38 1.02 11.48
C LEU A 153 -35.96 0.51 12.82
N ASP A 154 -35.26 0.70 13.94
CA ASP A 154 -35.75 0.32 15.26
C ASP A 154 -36.73 1.38 15.80
N PRO A 155 -37.99 1.01 16.11
CA PRO A 155 -39.00 1.94 16.63
C PRO A 155 -38.61 2.61 17.95
N ALA A 156 -37.70 2.01 18.73
CA ALA A 156 -37.22 2.58 19.98
C ALA A 156 -36.21 3.73 19.79
N THR A 157 -35.73 3.95 18.56
CA THR A 157 -34.68 4.93 18.26
C THR A 157 -35.22 6.34 18.15
N ILE A 158 -34.64 7.26 18.95
CA ILE A 158 -34.95 8.69 18.91
C ILE A 158 -33.86 9.42 18.12
N LEU A 159 -34.27 10.19 17.10
CA LEU A 159 -33.42 11.11 16.35
C LEU A 159 -33.40 12.46 17.06
N ALA A 160 -32.28 12.82 17.69
CA ALA A 160 -32.14 14.12 18.32
C ALA A 160 -31.53 15.15 17.37
N SER A 161 -31.98 16.39 17.48
CA SER A 161 -31.47 17.55 16.74
C SER A 161 -31.01 18.63 17.71
N GLY A 162 -29.73 19.04 17.62
CA GLY A 162 -29.22 20.22 18.32
C GLY A 162 -28.86 20.06 19.80
N SER A 163 -28.79 18.83 20.32
CA SER A 163 -28.32 18.55 21.70
C SER A 163 -27.01 17.73 21.69
N ALA A 164 -26.30 17.71 22.82
CA ALA A 164 -25.14 16.83 23.02
C ALA A 164 -25.55 15.36 23.27
N ASP A 165 -26.85 15.10 23.43
CA ASP A 165 -27.42 13.80 23.76
C ASP A 165 -27.01 12.65 22.80
N PRO A 166 -26.88 12.85 21.48
CA PRO A 166 -26.40 11.80 20.56
C PRO A 166 -25.00 11.27 20.83
N TYR A 167 -24.20 11.97 21.63
CA TYR A 167 -22.83 11.58 21.98
C TYR A 167 -22.76 10.78 23.28
N VAL A 168 -23.71 10.97 24.19
CA VAL A 168 -23.67 10.43 25.56
C VAL A 168 -24.95 9.68 25.95
N GLY A 169 -26.11 10.17 25.53
CA GLY A 169 -27.42 9.57 25.78
C GLY A 169 -27.89 8.64 24.66
N PRO A 170 -29.13 8.16 24.70
CA PRO A 170 -29.61 7.04 23.87
C PRO A 170 -29.92 7.41 22.41
N SER A 171 -30.01 8.70 22.10
CA SER A 171 -30.38 9.19 20.77
C SER A 171 -29.28 9.02 19.72
N ILE A 172 -29.67 9.13 18.44
CA ILE A 172 -28.76 9.15 17.30
C ILE A 172 -28.81 10.49 16.57
N SER A 173 -27.70 10.86 15.91
CA SER A 173 -27.56 12.12 15.16
C SER A 173 -27.16 11.88 13.71
N ARG A 174 -27.94 12.45 12.79
CA ARG A 174 -27.60 12.51 11.36
C ARG A 174 -26.31 13.29 11.15
N THR A 175 -26.15 14.41 11.85
CA THR A 175 -24.99 15.31 11.73
C THR A 175 -23.70 14.58 12.06
N ARG A 176 -23.70 13.72 13.08
CA ARG A 176 -22.54 12.90 13.44
C ARG A 176 -22.11 11.99 12.29
N VAL A 177 -23.05 11.22 11.72
CA VAL A 177 -22.75 10.30 10.62
C VAL A 177 -22.26 11.05 9.38
N VAL A 178 -22.84 12.22 9.10
CA VAL A 178 -22.36 13.09 8.01
C VAL A 178 -20.91 13.53 8.26
N PHE A 179 -20.54 13.94 9.47
CA PHE A 179 -19.15 14.27 9.81
C PHE A 179 -18.22 13.07 9.65
N ASP A 180 -18.60 11.89 10.16
CA ASP A 180 -17.81 10.67 10.00
C ASP A 180 -17.61 10.32 8.51
N LEU A 181 -18.65 10.46 7.69
CA LEU A 181 -18.56 10.27 6.23
C LEU A 181 -17.66 11.31 5.57
N LEU A 182 -17.70 12.57 5.99
CA LEU A 182 -16.81 13.61 5.48
C LEU A 182 -15.35 13.32 5.80
N PHE A 183 -15.05 12.83 7.01
CA PHE A 183 -13.68 12.41 7.39
C PHE A 183 -13.22 11.22 6.56
N VAL A 184 -14.05 10.17 6.44
CA VAL A 184 -13.73 8.98 5.63
C VAL A 184 -13.54 9.35 4.16
N PHE A 185 -14.41 10.18 3.60
CA PHE A 185 -14.29 10.66 2.24
C PHE A 185 -13.00 11.47 2.03
N SER A 186 -12.74 12.44 2.90
CA SER A 186 -11.54 13.30 2.81
C SER A 186 -10.26 12.49 2.92
N ALA A 187 -10.20 11.54 3.86
CA ALA A 187 -9.06 10.64 4.00
C ALA A 187 -8.91 9.71 2.79
N THR A 188 -10.00 9.13 2.29
CA THR A 188 -9.97 8.27 1.10
C THR A 188 -9.49 9.03 -0.12
N ALA A 189 -10.05 10.22 -0.38
CA ALA A 189 -9.67 11.07 -1.50
C ALA A 189 -8.21 11.53 -1.39
N GLY A 190 -7.81 12.03 -0.21
CA GLY A 190 -6.45 12.49 0.07
C GLY A 190 -5.42 11.37 -0.08
N CYS A 191 -5.65 10.21 0.55
CA CYS A 191 -4.77 9.06 0.42
C CYS A 191 -4.74 8.54 -1.01
N ALA A 192 -5.88 8.37 -1.69
CA ALA A 192 -5.90 7.88 -3.07
C ALA A 192 -5.15 8.82 -4.03
N PHE A 193 -5.28 10.13 -3.84
CA PHE A 193 -4.55 11.14 -4.60
C PHE A 193 -3.05 11.10 -4.31
N ALA A 194 -2.65 11.08 -3.04
CA ALA A 194 -1.25 10.97 -2.62
C ALA A 194 -0.60 9.68 -3.17
N THR A 195 -1.30 8.55 -3.07
CA THR A 195 -0.89 7.26 -3.64
C THR A 195 -0.74 7.34 -5.16
N ARG A 196 -1.63 8.05 -5.86
CA ARG A 196 -1.54 8.26 -7.32
C ARG A 196 -0.30 9.08 -7.68
N ILE A 197 -0.02 10.17 -6.97
CA ILE A 197 1.17 11.00 -7.18
C ILE A 197 2.42 10.17 -6.91
N ALA A 198 2.52 9.52 -5.74
CA ALA A 198 3.67 8.70 -5.38
C ALA A 198 3.96 7.62 -6.44
N ARG A 199 2.92 6.96 -6.95
CA ARG A 199 3.06 5.97 -8.02
C ARG A 199 3.58 6.59 -9.32
N ARG A 200 3.15 7.80 -9.67
CA ARG A 200 3.61 8.52 -10.86
C ARG A 200 5.08 8.93 -10.70
N THR A 201 5.47 9.50 -9.57
CA THR A 201 6.86 9.89 -9.29
C THR A 201 7.81 8.69 -9.33
N VAL A 202 7.41 7.55 -8.76
CA VAL A 202 8.22 6.31 -8.83
C VAL A 202 8.39 5.82 -10.28
N ARG A 203 7.36 5.97 -11.13
CA ARG A 203 7.45 5.62 -12.56
C ARG A 203 8.39 6.53 -13.31
N GLU A 204 8.25 7.84 -13.10
CA GLU A 204 9.09 8.85 -13.74
C GLU A 204 10.56 8.69 -13.33
N ALA A 205 10.83 8.48 -12.04
CA ALA A 205 12.18 8.21 -11.54
C ALA A 205 12.78 6.92 -12.14
N ALA A 206 12.00 5.85 -12.25
CA ALA A 206 12.47 4.61 -12.88
C ALA A 206 12.75 4.77 -14.38
N ALA A 207 11.94 5.55 -15.09
CA ALA A 207 12.13 5.84 -16.51
C ALA A 207 13.37 6.74 -16.74
N LEU A 208 13.57 7.74 -15.88
CA LEU A 208 14.74 8.60 -15.91
C LEU A 208 16.01 7.78 -15.66
N GLN A 209 16.01 6.95 -14.61
CA GLN A 209 17.17 6.10 -14.29
C GLN A 209 17.55 5.17 -15.45
N HIS A 210 16.55 4.57 -16.10
CA HIS A 210 16.80 3.74 -17.28
C HIS A 210 17.40 4.53 -18.44
N SER A 211 16.90 5.74 -18.70
CA SER A 211 17.42 6.60 -19.77
C SER A 211 18.86 7.03 -19.47
N THR A 212 19.16 7.38 -18.21
CA THR A 212 20.52 7.70 -17.76
C THR A 212 21.47 6.52 -17.92
N ASP A 213 21.06 5.30 -17.55
CA ASP A 213 21.87 4.09 -17.71
C ASP A 213 22.17 3.74 -19.18
N GLN A 214 21.23 4.02 -20.08
CA GLN A 214 21.47 3.88 -21.52
C GLN A 214 22.46 4.93 -22.03
N LEU A 215 22.37 6.16 -21.56
CA LEU A 215 23.26 7.24 -21.99
C LEU A 215 24.68 7.08 -21.44
N SER A 216 24.83 6.52 -20.23
CA SER A 216 26.16 6.31 -19.62
C SER A 216 27.06 5.37 -20.42
N ARG A 217 26.50 4.55 -21.32
CA ARG A 217 27.30 3.68 -22.23
C ARG A 217 28.12 4.47 -23.26
N TYR A 218 27.80 5.75 -23.47
CA TYR A 218 28.51 6.62 -24.41
C TYR A 218 29.57 7.51 -23.73
N PHE A 219 29.71 7.41 -22.41
CA PHE A 219 30.69 8.18 -21.63
C PHE A 219 31.63 7.23 -20.89
N SER A 220 32.87 7.66 -20.63
CA SER A 220 33.74 6.90 -19.71
C SER A 220 33.09 6.83 -18.32
N PRO A 221 33.29 5.74 -17.56
CA PRO A 221 32.67 5.57 -16.23
C PRO A 221 32.92 6.75 -15.29
N ASP A 222 34.12 7.33 -15.34
CA ASP A 222 34.52 8.47 -14.52
C ASP A 222 33.79 9.76 -14.91
N ILE A 223 33.58 10.01 -16.21
CA ILE A 223 32.79 11.15 -16.69
C ILE A 223 31.32 10.96 -16.34
N ALA A 224 30.77 9.76 -16.52
CA ALA A 224 29.39 9.45 -16.19
C ALA A 224 29.12 9.62 -14.67
N ALA A 225 30.04 9.18 -13.82
CA ALA A 225 29.97 9.38 -12.38
C ALA A 225 30.11 10.87 -12.01
N GLY A 226 31.06 11.58 -12.62
CA GLY A 226 31.25 13.01 -12.42
C GLY A 226 30.01 13.85 -12.77
N ILE A 227 29.36 13.56 -13.89
CA ILE A 227 28.11 14.23 -14.29
C ILE A 227 26.97 13.94 -13.31
N ARG A 228 26.85 12.70 -12.83
CA ARG A 228 25.81 12.29 -11.89
C ARG A 228 25.97 12.93 -10.51
N ASP A 229 27.19 12.96 -9.99
CA ASP A 229 27.47 13.39 -8.61
C ASP A 229 27.71 14.90 -8.51
N GLY A 230 28.38 15.49 -9.51
CA GLY A 230 28.73 16.91 -9.56
C GLY A 230 27.75 17.79 -10.33
N GLY A 231 26.79 17.20 -11.06
CA GLY A 231 25.78 17.91 -11.81
C GLY A 231 26.38 18.97 -12.76
N GLU A 232 25.77 20.15 -12.80
CA GLU A 232 26.19 21.24 -13.68
C GLU A 232 27.59 21.80 -13.34
N ALA A 233 28.04 21.65 -12.09
CA ALA A 233 29.34 22.14 -11.65
C ALA A 233 30.50 21.31 -12.25
N PHE A 234 30.33 20.00 -12.39
CA PHE A 234 31.35 19.13 -13.01
C PHE A 234 31.58 19.48 -14.48
N VAL A 235 30.50 19.73 -15.23
CA VAL A 235 30.58 20.06 -16.67
C VAL A 235 31.25 21.43 -16.90
N ARG A 236 31.07 22.36 -15.97
CA ARG A 236 31.63 23.71 -16.05
C ARG A 236 33.05 23.82 -15.49
N SER A 237 33.54 22.82 -14.76
CA SER A 237 34.88 22.85 -14.20
C SER A 237 35.91 22.28 -15.17
N ALA A 238 36.86 23.09 -15.60
CA ALA A 238 38.10 22.62 -16.21
C ALA A 238 39.11 22.30 -15.10
N ARG A 239 39.81 21.16 -15.21
CA ARG A 239 40.89 20.80 -14.29
C ARG A 239 42.14 20.45 -15.08
N GLU A 240 43.29 20.93 -14.61
CA GLU A 240 44.58 20.39 -15.02
C GLU A 240 44.84 19.10 -14.22
N GLN A 241 45.34 18.07 -14.89
CA GLN A 241 45.70 16.80 -14.28
C GLN A 241 46.82 16.14 -15.08
N ASP A 242 47.73 15.48 -14.38
CA ASP A 242 48.74 14.65 -15.03
C ASP A 242 48.09 13.33 -15.47
N VAL A 243 48.19 13.02 -16.76
CA VAL A 243 47.62 11.81 -17.36
C VAL A 243 48.63 11.13 -18.24
N VAL A 244 48.58 9.80 -18.27
CA VAL A 244 49.27 9.00 -19.28
C VAL A 244 48.30 8.77 -20.43
N VAL A 245 48.70 9.18 -21.63
CA VAL A 245 47.89 9.01 -22.84
C VAL A 245 48.36 7.75 -23.58
N LEU A 246 47.45 6.78 -23.77
CA LEU A 246 47.68 5.58 -24.56
C LEU A 246 46.96 5.70 -25.91
N PHE A 247 47.68 5.44 -26.99
CA PHE A 247 47.11 5.25 -28.32
C PHE A 247 47.34 3.79 -28.74
N SER A 248 46.28 3.15 -29.21
CA SER A 248 46.31 1.78 -29.74
C SER A 248 45.36 1.71 -30.94
N ASP A 249 45.75 0.99 -31.97
CA ASP A 249 44.96 0.80 -33.20
C ASP A 249 45.26 -0.57 -33.83
N LEU A 250 44.39 -1.00 -34.74
CA LEU A 250 44.50 -2.24 -35.49
C LEU A 250 45.37 -2.06 -36.73
N VAL A 251 46.48 -2.79 -36.79
CA VAL A 251 47.36 -2.81 -37.97
C VAL A 251 46.61 -3.38 -39.17
N GLY A 252 46.61 -2.63 -40.28
CA GLY A 252 45.98 -3.09 -41.53
C GLY A 252 44.46 -3.07 -41.52
N TYR A 253 43.83 -2.33 -40.60
CA TYR A 253 42.37 -2.22 -40.46
C TYR A 253 41.60 -2.07 -41.78
N THR A 254 42.07 -1.19 -42.67
CA THR A 254 41.43 -0.97 -43.98
C THR A 254 41.36 -2.25 -44.82
N GLY A 255 42.42 -3.07 -44.81
CA GLY A 255 42.46 -4.35 -45.52
C GLY A 255 41.60 -5.43 -44.85
N LEU A 256 41.58 -5.46 -43.51
CA LEU A 256 40.73 -6.37 -42.73
C LEU A 256 39.24 -6.11 -43.01
N CYS A 257 38.83 -4.86 -43.17
CA CYS A 257 37.44 -4.49 -43.41
C CYS A 257 37.00 -4.54 -44.88
N ALA A 258 37.92 -4.55 -45.85
CA ALA A 258 37.61 -4.38 -47.28
C ALA A 258 36.64 -5.45 -47.86
N GLY A 259 36.54 -6.63 -47.23
CA GLY A 259 35.63 -7.70 -47.63
C GLY A 259 34.52 -8.02 -46.62
N LEU A 260 34.43 -7.28 -45.51
CA LEU A 260 33.45 -7.54 -44.44
C LEU A 260 32.14 -6.78 -44.69
N SER A 261 31.03 -7.39 -44.29
CA SER A 261 29.79 -6.65 -44.14
C SER A 261 29.88 -5.67 -42.96
N PRO A 262 29.03 -4.63 -42.90
CA PRO A 262 29.01 -3.68 -41.79
C PRO A 262 28.86 -4.33 -40.41
N ALA A 263 28.08 -5.42 -40.32
CA ALA A 263 27.89 -6.15 -39.06
C ALA A 263 29.17 -6.87 -38.62
N GLN A 264 29.86 -7.53 -39.55
CA GLN A 264 31.11 -8.26 -39.27
C GLN A 264 32.26 -7.32 -38.91
N ALA A 265 32.32 -6.14 -39.55
CA ALA A 265 33.30 -5.12 -39.18
C ALA A 265 33.05 -4.57 -37.77
N LEU A 266 31.78 -4.38 -37.38
CA LEU A 266 31.41 -3.94 -36.03
C LEU A 266 31.74 -4.99 -34.96
N GLU A 267 31.52 -6.27 -35.27
CA GLU A 267 31.86 -7.40 -34.39
C GLU A 267 33.37 -7.48 -34.13
N LEU A 268 34.19 -7.40 -35.19
CA LEU A 268 35.65 -7.34 -35.08
C LEU A 268 36.15 -6.16 -34.23
N LEU A 269 35.55 -4.98 -34.41
CA LEU A 269 35.86 -3.80 -33.59
C LEU A 269 35.44 -3.98 -32.13
N SER A 270 34.28 -4.62 -31.88
CA SER A 270 33.76 -4.85 -30.53
C SER A 270 34.65 -5.83 -29.77
N GLU A 271 35.08 -6.92 -30.41
CA GLU A 271 36.03 -7.87 -29.83
C GLU A 271 37.36 -7.19 -29.50
N TYR A 272 37.91 -6.39 -30.41
CA TYR A 272 39.14 -5.63 -30.14
C TYR A 272 38.99 -4.69 -28.94
N GLN A 273 37.86 -3.99 -28.81
CA GLN A 273 37.58 -3.12 -27.67
C GLN A 273 37.42 -3.88 -26.34
N GLU A 274 36.92 -5.13 -26.34
CA GLU A 274 36.85 -5.94 -25.11
C GLU A 274 38.22 -6.38 -24.59
N TYR A 275 39.23 -6.47 -25.45
CA TYR A 275 40.60 -6.85 -25.07
C TYR A 275 41.47 -5.68 -24.58
N MET A 276 41.01 -4.43 -24.78
CA MET A 276 41.71 -3.20 -24.40
C MET A 276 41.26 -2.67 -23.04
#